data_AF-A0A2V7GGQ6-F1
#
_entry.id   AF-A0A2V7GGQ6-F1
#
_cell.length_a   1.000
_cell.length_b   1.000
_cell.length_c   1.000
_cell.angle_alpha   90.00
_cell.angle_beta   90.00
_cell.angle_gamma   90.00
#
_symmetry.space_group_name_H-M   'P 1'
#
loop_
_entity.id
_entity.type
_entity.pdbx_description
1 polymer ?
#
loop_
_entity_poly.entity_id
_entity_poly.type
_entity_poly.pdbx_seq_one_letter_code
_entity_poly.pdbx_strand_id
1 'polypeptide(L)'
;NSMLSLLDISGQHASAARPGAWNDPDMLEVGNGGMTDDEYRAHFSLWALMAAPLIAGNDVRTMTPATRDILTNREVIAVDQDSLGVQGTLVSERTPELQVWMKPLTDGGRAVVLLNRSALQNVVAASWWRLRISGPARVRDLWAHAELGTFTNRFSATVPAHGVVMVRVTPAHVP
;
A
#
# COMPACT_ATOMS: atom_id res chain seq x y z
N ASN A 1 13.20 12.18 10.78
CA ASN A 1 13.24 11.15 9.72
C ASN A 1 12.13 11.43 8.73
N SER A 2 12.35 11.25 7.42
CA SER A 2 11.27 11.38 6.43
C SER A 2 10.42 10.12 6.39
N MET A 3 9.17 10.22 5.90
CA MET A 3 8.29 9.07 5.69
C MET A 3 8.96 7.94 4.89
N LEU A 4 9.66 8.28 3.81
CA LEU A 4 10.37 7.29 2.97
C LEU A 4 11.54 6.64 3.71
N SER A 5 12.25 7.36 4.57
CA SER A 5 13.34 6.76 5.37
C SER A 5 12.81 5.73 6.38
N LEU A 6 11.63 5.96 6.97
CA LEU A 6 10.98 5.02 7.89
C LEU A 6 10.47 3.78 7.16
N LEU A 7 9.90 3.97 5.96
CA LEU A 7 9.55 2.88 5.04
C LEU A 7 10.77 2.00 4.74
N ASP A 8 11.87 2.61 4.33
CA ASP A 8 13.07 1.89 3.89
C ASP A 8 13.72 1.09 5.03
N ILE A 9 13.68 1.61 6.27
CA ILE A 9 14.17 0.92 7.46
C ILE A 9 13.21 -0.23 7.83
N SER A 10 11.91 0.05 7.97
CA SER A 10 10.93 -0.97 8.37
C SER A 10 10.83 -2.11 7.35
N GLY A 11 10.95 -1.80 6.05
CA GLY A 11 10.92 -2.78 4.97
C GLY A 11 12.04 -3.83 5.04
N GLN A 12 13.17 -3.52 5.69
CA GLN A 12 14.27 -4.47 5.89
C GLN A 12 13.96 -5.56 6.93
N HIS A 13 12.92 -5.34 7.75
CA HIS A 13 12.60 -6.19 8.90
C HIS A 13 11.28 -6.93 8.77
N ALA A 14 10.73 -7.05 7.55
CA ALA A 14 9.43 -7.69 7.32
C ALA A 14 9.30 -9.11 7.91
N SER A 15 10.39 -9.88 7.98
CA SER A 15 10.40 -11.24 8.56
C SER A 15 10.29 -11.27 10.09
N ALA A 16 10.51 -10.14 10.77
CA ALA A 16 10.35 -10.04 12.22
C ALA A 16 8.88 -9.83 12.63
N ALA A 17 8.06 -9.27 11.74
CA ALA A 17 6.64 -9.02 11.99
C ALA A 17 5.81 -10.32 11.89
N ARG A 18 4.89 -10.50 12.84
CA ARG A 18 3.96 -11.64 12.92
C ARG A 18 2.76 -11.28 13.80
N PRO A 19 1.66 -12.07 13.78
CA PRO A 19 0.58 -11.91 14.74
C PRO A 19 1.08 -11.79 16.18
N GLY A 20 0.73 -10.68 16.84
CA GLY A 20 1.14 -10.36 18.21
C GLY A 20 2.47 -9.59 18.34
N ALA A 21 3.22 -9.36 17.27
CA ALA A 21 4.45 -8.56 17.27
C ALA A 21 4.68 -7.88 15.91
N TRP A 22 4.54 -6.56 15.87
CA TRP A 22 4.57 -5.77 14.63
C TRP A 22 5.76 -4.81 14.62
N ASN A 23 6.33 -4.58 13.43
CA ASN A 23 7.27 -3.48 13.27
C ASN A 23 6.50 -2.16 13.33
N ASP A 24 7.01 -1.21 14.11
CA ASP A 24 6.40 0.10 14.29
C ASP A 24 7.29 1.18 13.65
N PRO A 25 6.94 1.68 12.45
CA PRO A 25 7.64 2.76 11.79
C PRO A 25 7.21 4.16 12.29
N ASP A 26 6.63 4.26 13.50
CA ASP A 26 6.10 5.47 14.14
C ASP A 26 4.69 5.86 13.66
N MET A 27 4.09 6.82 14.37
CA MET A 27 2.71 7.29 14.18
C MET A 27 2.44 7.84 12.77
N LEU A 28 1.15 7.88 12.42
CA LEU A 28 0.67 8.45 11.17
C LEU A 28 0.69 9.98 11.23
N GLU A 29 1.33 10.61 10.25
CA GLU A 29 1.38 12.08 10.07
C GLU A 29 0.16 12.65 9.33
N VAL A 30 -0.82 11.80 9.00
CA VAL A 30 -1.98 12.16 8.16
C VAL A 30 -2.75 13.34 8.77
N GLY A 31 -2.71 14.48 8.09
CA GLY A 31 -3.42 15.69 8.51
C GLY A 31 -2.63 16.66 9.40
N ASN A 32 -1.33 16.42 9.66
CA ASN A 32 -0.48 17.33 10.44
C ASN A 32 0.06 18.53 9.63
N GLY A 33 -0.16 18.54 8.32
CA GLY A 33 0.40 19.53 7.40
C GLY A 33 1.79 19.12 6.89
N GLY A 34 2.31 19.84 5.89
CA GLY A 34 3.65 19.58 5.33
C GLY A 34 3.73 18.47 4.28
N MET A 35 2.63 17.75 4.05
CA MET A 35 2.46 16.80 2.95
C MET A 35 1.17 17.08 2.18
N THR A 36 1.15 16.70 0.91
CA THR A 36 -0.03 16.67 0.03
C THR A 36 -0.93 15.46 0.34
N ASP A 37 -2.17 15.50 -0.14
CA ASP A 37 -3.11 14.37 0.01
C ASP A 37 -2.59 13.08 -0.66
N ASP A 38 -1.88 13.19 -1.79
CA ASP A 38 -1.26 12.04 -2.45
C ASP A 38 -0.13 11.42 -1.61
N GLU A 39 0.68 12.25 -0.96
CA GLU A 39 1.73 11.80 -0.04
C GLU A 39 1.12 11.15 1.21
N TYR A 40 0.02 11.69 1.75
CA TYR A 40 -0.69 11.06 2.88
C TYR A 40 -1.32 9.73 2.50
N ARG A 41 -1.90 9.61 1.30
CA ARG A 41 -2.39 8.33 0.79
C ARG A 41 -1.26 7.33 0.64
N ALA A 42 -0.11 7.74 0.10
CA ALA A 42 1.07 6.89 0.01
C ALA A 42 1.53 6.40 1.39
N HIS A 43 1.66 7.31 2.36
CA HIS A 43 2.03 7.00 3.74
C HIS A 43 1.05 6.01 4.39
N PHE A 44 -0.25 6.28 4.35
CA PHE A 44 -1.27 5.41 4.94
C PHE A 44 -1.32 4.03 4.28
N SER A 45 -1.26 3.98 2.94
CA SER A 45 -1.22 2.72 2.19
C SER A 45 0.00 1.87 2.53
N LEU A 46 1.17 2.48 2.69
CA LEU A 46 2.40 1.76 3.01
C LEU A 46 2.41 1.25 4.46
N TRP A 47 1.95 2.03 5.42
CA TRP A 47 1.83 1.58 6.82
C TRP A 47 0.86 0.39 6.92
N ALA A 48 -0.31 0.50 6.27
CA ALA A 48 -1.29 -0.59 6.21
C ALA A 48 -0.73 -1.84 5.51
N LEU A 49 -0.02 -1.66 4.39
CA LEU A 49 0.63 -2.77 3.71
C LEU A 49 1.71 -3.42 4.58
N MET A 50 2.39 -2.65 5.42
CA MET A 50 3.43 -3.18 6.33
C MET A 50 2.87 -3.89 7.57
N ALA A 51 1.54 -3.90 7.77
CA ALA A 51 0.91 -4.35 9.01
C ALA A 51 1.44 -3.57 10.24
N ALA A 52 1.70 -2.28 10.06
CA ALA A 52 2.17 -1.38 11.10
C ALA A 52 1.00 -0.94 12.00
N PRO A 53 1.24 -0.60 13.28
CA PRO A 53 0.23 0.06 14.09
C PRO A 53 -0.29 1.34 13.41
N LEU A 54 -1.59 1.40 13.11
CA LEU A 54 -2.22 2.57 12.51
C LEU A 54 -2.66 3.58 13.60
N ILE A 55 -1.68 4.22 14.24
CA ILE A 55 -1.91 5.20 15.31
C ILE A 55 -1.94 6.60 14.70
N ALA A 56 -3.10 7.27 14.78
CA ALA A 56 -3.27 8.64 14.28
C ALA A 56 -2.48 9.64 15.15
N GLY A 57 -1.54 10.36 14.54
CA GLY A 57 -0.71 11.38 15.19
C GLY A 57 -1.25 12.81 15.11
N ASN A 58 -2.48 12.99 14.61
CA ASN A 58 -3.10 14.29 14.34
C ASN A 58 -4.21 14.67 15.34
N ASP A 59 -4.67 15.92 15.30
CA ASP A 59 -5.85 16.35 16.08
C ASP A 59 -7.15 15.84 15.45
N VAL A 60 -7.64 14.71 15.97
CA VAL A 60 -8.86 14.05 15.49
C VAL A 60 -10.13 14.90 15.66
N ARG A 61 -10.10 15.96 16.48
CA ARG A 61 -11.26 16.85 16.71
C ARG A 61 -11.47 17.82 15.56
N THR A 62 -10.42 18.09 14.78
CA THR A 62 -10.39 19.15 13.76
C THR A 62 -9.96 18.63 12.39
N MET A 63 -10.18 17.35 12.10
CA MET A 63 -9.82 16.76 10.80
C MET A 63 -10.60 17.39 9.65
N THR A 64 -9.90 17.68 8.56
CA THR A 64 -10.54 17.97 7.28
C THR A 64 -11.28 16.72 6.74
N PRO A 65 -12.24 16.87 5.83
CA PRO A 65 -12.85 15.73 5.15
C PRO A 65 -11.82 14.82 4.48
N ALA A 66 -10.83 15.38 3.78
CA ALA A 66 -9.78 14.60 3.12
C ALA A 66 -8.95 13.76 4.12
N THR A 67 -8.54 14.35 5.24
CA THR A 67 -7.83 13.64 6.33
C THR A 67 -8.69 12.50 6.89
N ARG A 68 -9.98 12.75 7.13
CA ARG A 68 -10.91 11.74 7.62
C ARG A 68 -11.06 10.60 6.61
N ASP A 69 -11.22 10.90 5.33
CA ASP A 69 -11.39 9.91 4.27
C ASP A 69 -10.17 8.99 4.16
N ILE A 70 -8.96 9.54 4.33
CA ILE A 70 -7.72 8.75 4.38
C ILE A 70 -7.73 7.83 5.59
N LEU A 71 -7.89 8.37 6.80
CA LEU A 71 -7.80 7.62 8.05
C LEU A 71 -8.94 6.61 8.27
N THR A 72 -10.03 6.72 7.51
CA THR A 72 -11.20 5.85 7.66
C THR A 72 -11.49 4.97 6.44
N ASN A 73 -10.58 4.92 5.46
CA ASN A 73 -10.73 4.03 4.30
C ASN A 73 -10.72 2.56 4.76
N ARG A 74 -11.91 1.95 4.75
CA ARG A 74 -12.12 0.58 5.25
C ARG A 74 -11.40 -0.48 4.43
N GLU A 75 -11.17 -0.26 3.14
CA GLU A 75 -10.51 -1.24 2.30
C GLU A 75 -8.99 -1.26 2.53
N VAL A 76 -8.39 -0.09 2.76
CA VAL A 76 -6.99 0.02 3.16
C VAL A 76 -6.77 -0.52 4.58
N ILE A 77 -7.66 -0.19 5.52
CA ILE A 77 -7.62 -0.75 6.89
C ILE A 77 -7.80 -2.28 6.87
N ALA A 78 -8.65 -2.82 6.00
CA ALA A 78 -8.81 -4.27 5.87
C ALA A 78 -7.53 -4.97 5.38
N VAL A 79 -6.69 -4.29 4.60
CA VAL A 79 -5.36 -4.81 4.23
C VAL A 79 -4.47 -4.87 5.45
N ASP A 80 -4.45 -3.82 6.28
CA ASP A 80 -3.69 -3.79 7.53
C ASP A 80 -4.09 -4.94 8.46
N GLN A 81 -5.39 -5.06 8.70
CA GLN A 81 -6.02 -5.99 9.63
C GLN A 81 -6.19 -7.43 9.09
N ASP A 82 -5.61 -7.74 7.92
CA ASP A 82 -5.69 -9.10 7.36
C ASP A 82 -5.08 -10.14 8.32
N SER A 83 -5.83 -11.21 8.57
CA SER A 83 -5.52 -12.22 9.59
C SER A 83 -4.25 -13.04 9.30
N LEU A 84 -3.74 -13.02 8.07
CA LEU A 84 -2.45 -13.66 7.76
C LEU A 84 -1.32 -12.99 8.56
N GLY A 85 -1.47 -11.70 8.87
CA GLY A 85 -0.54 -10.98 9.73
C GLY A 85 0.88 -10.94 9.21
N VAL A 86 1.03 -10.92 7.88
CA VAL A 86 2.33 -10.82 7.21
C VAL A 86 2.55 -9.38 6.76
N GLN A 87 3.73 -8.84 7.06
CA GLN A 87 4.15 -7.54 6.56
C GLN A 87 4.42 -7.60 5.05
N GLY A 88 3.96 -6.58 4.32
CA GLY A 88 4.24 -6.42 2.90
C GLY A 88 5.71 -6.15 2.60
N THR A 89 6.16 -6.59 1.44
CA THR A 89 7.57 -6.51 1.00
C THR A 89 7.69 -5.85 -0.37
N LEU A 90 8.82 -5.20 -0.62
CA LEU A 90 9.20 -4.73 -1.96
C LEU A 90 9.44 -5.93 -2.88
N VAL A 91 8.66 -6.04 -3.96
CA VAL A 91 8.76 -7.16 -4.92
C VAL A 91 9.36 -6.74 -6.25
N SER A 92 9.29 -5.46 -6.60
CA SER A 92 9.93 -4.92 -7.79
C SER A 92 10.37 -3.48 -7.55
N GLU A 93 11.58 -3.17 -7.99
CA GLU A 93 12.13 -1.83 -8.05
C GLU A 93 12.75 -1.68 -9.43
N ARG A 94 12.07 -0.95 -10.33
CA ARG A 94 12.57 -0.80 -11.71
C ARG A 94 13.63 0.29 -11.79
N THR A 95 13.39 1.34 -11.02
CA THR A 95 14.34 2.41 -10.68
C THR A 95 14.17 2.69 -9.18
N PRO A 96 15.13 3.35 -8.51
CA PRO A 96 14.99 3.69 -7.09
C PRO A 96 13.70 4.47 -6.77
N GLU A 97 13.11 5.14 -7.75
CA GLU A 97 11.91 5.94 -7.58
C GLU A 97 10.60 5.16 -7.81
N LEU A 98 10.62 4.06 -8.57
CA LEU A 98 9.41 3.35 -9.02
C LEU A 98 9.37 1.95 -8.42
N GLN A 99 8.54 1.79 -7.40
CA GLN A 99 8.49 0.60 -6.56
C GLN A 99 7.13 -0.09 -6.62
N VAL A 100 7.17 -1.42 -6.51
CA VAL A 100 5.98 -2.27 -6.32
C VAL A 100 6.17 -3.04 -5.03
N TRP A 101 5.28 -2.81 -4.09
CA TRP A 101 5.20 -3.52 -2.83
C TRP A 101 4.00 -4.46 -2.83
N MET A 102 4.09 -5.58 -2.11
CA MET A 102 3.05 -6.59 -2.06
C MET A 102 2.93 -7.22 -0.68
N LYS A 103 1.68 -7.37 -0.21
CA LYS A 103 1.31 -8.17 0.97
C LYS A 103 0.38 -9.31 0.52
N PRO A 104 0.72 -10.58 0.78
CA PRO A 104 -0.23 -11.68 0.61
C PRO A 104 -1.37 -11.54 1.62
N LEU A 105 -2.58 -11.90 1.23
CA LEU A 105 -3.78 -11.84 2.07
C LEU A 105 -4.30 -13.25 2.38
N THR A 106 -5.05 -13.40 3.47
CA THR A 106 -5.59 -14.69 3.93
C THR A 106 -6.41 -15.42 2.86
N ASP A 107 -7.12 -14.71 1.99
CA ASP A 107 -7.96 -15.30 0.95
C ASP A 107 -7.21 -15.70 -0.33
N GLY A 108 -5.88 -15.61 -0.33
CA GLY A 108 -5.03 -15.83 -1.50
C GLY A 108 -4.94 -14.62 -2.43
N GLY A 109 -5.62 -13.52 -2.12
CA GLY A 109 -5.44 -12.23 -2.77
C GLY A 109 -4.10 -11.59 -2.41
N ARG A 110 -3.73 -10.54 -3.15
CA ARG A 110 -2.54 -9.72 -2.87
C ARG A 110 -2.98 -8.27 -2.76
N ALA A 111 -2.62 -7.60 -1.67
CA ALA A 111 -2.60 -6.15 -1.66
C ALA A 111 -1.31 -5.68 -2.34
N VAL A 112 -1.41 -4.75 -3.28
CA VAL A 112 -0.29 -4.26 -4.09
C VAL A 112 -0.29 -2.75 -4.07
N VAL A 113 0.88 -2.18 -3.77
CA VAL A 113 1.13 -0.74 -3.81
C VAL A 113 2.08 -0.45 -4.97
N LEU A 114 1.61 0.37 -5.91
CA LEU A 114 2.41 0.99 -6.96
C LEU A 114 2.84 2.37 -6.45
N LEU A 115 4.08 2.48 -5.99
CA LEU A 115 4.63 3.70 -5.39
C LEU A 115 5.48 4.47 -6.40
N ASN A 116 5.25 5.77 -6.49
CA ASN A 116 6.08 6.70 -7.24
C ASN A 116 6.76 7.68 -6.28
N ARG A 117 8.06 7.51 -6.03
CA ARG A 117 8.86 8.39 -5.16
C ARG A 117 9.42 9.62 -5.90
N SER A 118 9.16 9.76 -7.20
CA SER A 118 9.67 10.87 -8.00
C SER A 118 8.74 12.09 -7.96
N ALA A 119 9.30 13.25 -8.28
CA ALA A 119 8.59 14.53 -8.35
C ALA A 119 7.68 14.68 -9.60
N LEU A 120 7.62 13.67 -10.47
CA LEU A 120 6.81 13.69 -11.69
C LEU A 120 5.88 12.47 -11.75
N GLN A 121 4.73 12.62 -12.40
CA GLN A 121 3.85 11.51 -12.67
C GLN A 121 4.55 10.44 -13.52
N ASN A 122 4.37 9.17 -13.16
CA ASN A 122 5.01 8.04 -13.83
C ASN A 122 4.06 6.85 -13.99
N VAL A 123 4.36 5.95 -14.93
CA VAL A 123 3.66 4.68 -15.07
C VAL A 123 4.42 3.59 -14.31
N VAL A 124 3.75 2.96 -13.36
CA VAL A 124 4.30 1.85 -12.56
C VAL A 124 3.51 0.58 -12.89
N ALA A 125 4.21 -0.57 -12.98
CA ALA A 125 3.62 -1.82 -13.42
C ALA A 125 3.95 -2.98 -12.46
N ALA A 126 2.92 -3.64 -11.94
CA ALA A 126 3.03 -4.88 -11.18
C ALA A 126 2.90 -6.08 -12.12
N SER A 127 3.93 -6.92 -12.18
CA SER A 127 3.94 -8.14 -13.00
C SER A 127 3.53 -9.36 -12.19
N TRP A 128 2.64 -10.22 -12.71
CA TRP A 128 2.04 -11.33 -11.96
C TRP A 128 3.07 -12.33 -11.46
N TRP A 129 4.15 -12.56 -12.22
CA TRP A 129 5.23 -13.43 -11.78
C TRP A 129 5.96 -12.92 -10.53
N ARG A 130 6.07 -11.59 -10.33
CA ARG A 130 6.59 -10.98 -9.09
C ARG A 130 5.60 -11.15 -7.94
N LEU A 131 4.30 -11.09 -8.22
CA LEU A 131 3.21 -11.27 -7.25
C LEU A 131 2.91 -12.76 -6.95
N ARG A 132 3.60 -13.69 -7.61
CA ARG A 132 3.35 -15.14 -7.55
C ARG A 132 1.92 -15.52 -7.95
N ILE A 133 1.35 -14.79 -8.92
CA ILE A 133 0.03 -15.05 -9.49
C ILE A 133 0.19 -15.78 -10.82
N SER A 134 -0.63 -16.80 -11.03
CA SER A 134 -0.75 -17.53 -12.30
C SER A 134 -2.13 -17.30 -12.90
N GLY A 135 -2.19 -17.14 -14.22
CA GLY A 135 -3.45 -16.92 -14.94
C GLY A 135 -4.04 -15.51 -14.78
N PRO A 136 -5.30 -15.33 -15.21
CA PRO A 136 -6.01 -14.06 -15.08
C PRO A 136 -6.26 -13.69 -13.62
N ALA A 137 -6.28 -12.40 -13.31
CA ALA A 137 -6.62 -11.89 -11.97
C ALA A 137 -7.48 -10.63 -12.06
N ARG A 138 -8.45 -10.51 -11.14
CA ARG A 138 -9.26 -9.31 -10.95
C ARG A 138 -8.45 -8.27 -10.19
N VAL A 139 -8.58 -7.01 -10.57
CA VAL A 139 -7.92 -5.88 -9.92
C VAL A 139 -8.97 -4.88 -9.44
N ARG A 140 -8.92 -4.55 -8.15
CA ARG A 140 -9.76 -3.54 -7.51
C ARG A 140 -8.90 -2.41 -6.95
N ASP A 141 -9.23 -1.17 -7.26
CA ASP A 141 -8.62 0.01 -6.65
C ASP A 141 -9.25 0.29 -5.29
N LEU A 142 -8.41 0.34 -4.24
CA LEU A 142 -8.85 0.47 -2.85
C LEU A 142 -9.13 1.92 -2.45
N TRP A 143 -8.59 2.89 -3.18
CA TRP A 143 -8.85 4.31 -2.97
C TRP A 143 -10.04 4.79 -3.79
N ALA A 144 -10.18 4.31 -5.03
CA ALA A 144 -11.31 4.62 -5.89
C ALA A 144 -12.54 3.73 -5.63
N HIS A 145 -12.41 2.71 -4.79
CA HIS A 145 -13.47 1.71 -4.49
C HIS A 145 -14.07 1.07 -5.75
N ALA A 146 -13.24 0.87 -6.78
CA ALA A 146 -13.67 0.51 -8.12
C ALA A 146 -13.01 -0.79 -8.61
N GLU A 147 -13.82 -1.64 -9.24
CA GLU A 147 -13.29 -2.77 -10.02
C GLU A 147 -12.67 -2.24 -11.32
N LEU A 148 -11.39 -2.51 -11.54
CA LEU A 148 -10.67 -2.12 -12.75
C LEU A 148 -10.75 -3.18 -13.85
N GLY A 149 -11.29 -4.36 -13.53
CA GLY A 149 -11.47 -5.48 -14.46
C GLY A 149 -10.49 -6.63 -14.23
N THR A 150 -10.37 -7.49 -15.23
CA THR A 150 -9.51 -8.67 -15.20
C THR A 150 -8.31 -8.47 -16.11
N PHE A 151 -7.12 -8.75 -15.59
CA PHE A 151 -5.85 -8.57 -16.29
C PHE A 151 -5.09 -9.89 -16.36
N THR A 152 -4.25 -10.00 -17.40
CA THR A 152 -3.30 -11.11 -17.57
C THR A 152 -1.88 -10.57 -17.53
N ASN A 153 -0.96 -11.34 -16.94
CA ASN A 153 0.48 -11.09 -16.85
C ASN A 153 0.92 -9.85 -16.03
N ARG A 154 0.19 -8.73 -16.06
CA ARG A 154 0.52 -7.51 -15.32
C ARG A 154 -0.68 -6.56 -15.20
N PHE A 155 -0.57 -5.63 -14.25
CA PHE A 155 -1.38 -4.42 -14.15
C PHE A 155 -0.46 -3.19 -14.12
N SER A 156 -0.84 -2.13 -14.83
CA SER A 156 -0.09 -0.86 -14.88
C SER A 156 -1.02 0.29 -14.58
N ALA A 157 -0.54 1.29 -13.85
CA ALA A 157 -1.27 2.51 -13.58
C ALA A 157 -0.37 3.74 -13.69
N THR A 158 -0.98 4.86 -14.03
CA THR A 158 -0.36 6.19 -13.94
C THR A 158 -0.45 6.65 -12.49
N VAL A 159 0.69 6.89 -11.86
CA VAL A 159 0.81 7.25 -10.43
C VAL A 159 1.29 8.70 -10.31
N PRO A 160 0.58 9.57 -9.56
CA PRO A 160 1.00 10.94 -9.30
C PRO A 160 2.41 11.05 -8.70
N ALA A 161 3.01 12.24 -8.77
CA ALA A 161 4.27 12.52 -8.07
C ALA A 161 4.10 12.26 -6.57
N HIS A 162 5.05 11.56 -5.96
CA HIS A 162 5.02 11.13 -4.55
C HIS A 162 3.77 10.34 -4.13
N GLY A 163 2.96 9.90 -5.10
CA GLY A 163 1.68 9.27 -4.87
C GLY A 163 1.72 7.75 -4.93
N VAL A 164 0.53 7.18 -4.80
CA VAL A 164 0.32 5.73 -4.82
C VAL A 164 -0.91 5.35 -5.65
N VAL A 165 -0.86 4.17 -6.25
CA VAL A 165 -2.06 3.40 -6.60
C VAL A 165 -2.02 2.13 -5.77
N MET A 166 -3.04 1.93 -4.94
CA MET A 166 -3.16 0.74 -4.08
C MET A 166 -4.32 -0.12 -4.58
N VAL A 167 -4.01 -1.36 -4.95
CA VAL A 167 -4.97 -2.29 -5.52
C VAL A 167 -4.99 -3.62 -4.77
N ARG A 168 -6.14 -4.29 -4.74
CA ARG A 168 -6.23 -5.72 -4.44
C ARG A 168 -6.23 -6.50 -5.75
N VAL A 169 -5.30 -7.43 -5.88
CA VAL A 169 -5.20 -8.36 -7.01
C VAL A 169 -5.65 -9.75 -6.55
N THR A 170 -6.75 -10.23 -7.11
CA THR A 170 -7.36 -11.52 -6.76
C THR A 170 -7.25 -12.48 -7.93
N PRO A 171 -6.51 -13.60 -7.84
CA PRO A 171 -6.48 -14.61 -8.89
C PRO A 171 -7.89 -15.06 -9.27
N ALA A 172 -8.16 -15.25 -10.57
CA ALA A 172 -9.45 -15.76 -11.02
C ALA A 172 -9.66 -17.23 -10.61
N HIS A 173 -8.57 -17.97 -10.39
CA HIS A 173 -8.54 -19.30 -9.84
C HIS A 173 -7.54 -19.31 -8.68
N VAL A 174 -8.01 -19.64 -7.48
CA VAL A 174 -7.13 -19.94 -6.34
C VAL A 174 -6.66 -21.39 -6.54
N PRO A 175 -5.34 -21.68 -6.49
CA PRO A 175 -4.87 -23.06 -6.52
C PRO A 175 -5.38 -23.87 -5.32
#